data_AF-A0A2Z2NAT5-F1
#
_entry.id   AF-A0A2Z2NAT5-F1
#
_cell.length_a   1.000
_cell.length_b   1.000
_cell.length_c   1.000
_cell.angle_alpha   90.00
_cell.angle_beta   90.00
_cell.angle_gamma   90.00
#
_symmetry.space_group_name_H-M   'P 1'
#
loop_
_entity.id
_entity.type
_entity.pdbx_description
1 polymer ?
#
loop_
_entity_poly.entity_id
_entity_poly.type
_entity_poly.pdbx_seq_one_letter_code
_entity_poly.pdbx_strand_id
1 'polypeptide(L)' 'MRTLGIILVFIGLLVLLREFDPAFLGWLQPYAPYIKEAFGGVTLIAIGLYFLTKRTARKLVIAAYLIYLLLYLVV' A
#
# COMPACT_ATOMS: atom_id res chain seq x y z
N MET A 1 -14.83 -13.42 2.32
CA MET A 1 -14.00 -14.59 2.68
C MET A 1 -12.72 -14.63 1.84
N ARG A 2 -12.77 -14.89 0.52
CA ARG A 2 -11.57 -14.99 -0.35
C ARG A 2 -10.69 -13.74 -0.37
N THR A 3 -11.28 -12.55 -0.42
CA THR A 3 -10.53 -11.28 -0.48
C THR A 3 -9.73 -11.00 0.78
N LEU A 4 -10.27 -11.34 1.96
CA LEU A 4 -9.57 -11.22 3.24
C LEU A 4 -8.38 -12.18 3.33
N GLY A 5 -8.53 -13.40 2.82
CA GLY A 5 -7.42 -14.36 2.73
C GLY A 5 -6.29 -13.87 1.82
N ILE A 6 -6.63 -13.26 0.69
CA ILE A 6 -5.63 -12.65 -0.21
C ILE A 6 -4.92 -11.49 0.50
N ILE A 7 -5.66 -10.62 1.21
CA ILE A 7 -5.07 -9.51 1.98
C ILE A 7 -4.11 -10.04 3.06
N LEU A 8 -4.49 -11.10 3.79
CA LEU A 8 -3.65 -11.70 4.84
C LEU A 8 -2.39 -12.36 4.30
N VAL A 9 -2.49 -13.14 3.22
CA VAL A 9 -1.32 -13.72 2.54
C VAL A 9 -0.39 -12.63 2.03
N PHE A 10 -0.97 -11.55 1.49
CA PHE A 10 -0.20 -10.42 1.00
C PHE A 10 0.51 -9.67 2.13
N ILE A 11 -0.18 -9.40 3.24
CA ILE A 11 0.42 -8.79 4.44
C ILE A 11 1.54 -9.68 4.99
N GLY A 12 1.32 -10.99 5.08
CA GLY A 12 2.35 -11.94 5.52
C GLY A 12 3.59 -11.92 4.62
N LEU A 13 3.40 -11.86 3.30
CA LEU A 13 4.50 -11.76 2.33
C LEU A 13 5.30 -10.47 2.51
N LEU A 14 4.64 -9.34 2.80
CA LEU A 14 5.30 -8.05 3.04
C LEU A 14 6.16 -8.03 4.29
N VAL A 15 5.64 -8.60 5.38
CA VAL A 15 6.38 -8.70 6.64
C VAL A 15 7.65 -9.52 6.41
N LEU A 16 7.52 -10.66 5.72
CA LEU A 16 8.67 -11.47 5.34
C LEU A 16 9.65 -10.68 4.45
N LEU A 17 9.18 -9.99 3.41
CA LEU A 17 10.04 -9.18 2.53
C LEU A 17 10.84 -8.11 3.28
N ARG A 18 10.23 -7.48 4.30
CA ARG A 18 10.91 -6.52 5.18
C ARG A 18 11.97 -7.18 6.05
N GLU A 19 11.73 -8.40 6.52
CA GLU A 19 12.66 -9.18 7.35
C GLU A 19 13.85 -9.73 6.53
N PHE A 20 13.64 -10.07 5.26
CA PHE A 20 14.59 -10.87 4.47
C PHE A 20 15.70 -10.06 3.77
N ASP A 21 15.52 -8.78 3.42
CA ASP A 21 16.63 -8.00 2.84
C ASP A 21 16.48 -6.47 2.88
N PRO A 22 17.20 -5.75 3.77
CA PRO A 22 17.25 -4.29 3.76
C PRO A 22 17.96 -3.70 2.52
N ALA A 23 18.79 -4.47 1.80
CA ALA A 23 19.51 -3.97 0.63
C ALA A 23 18.58 -3.78 -0.59
N PHE A 24 17.53 -4.60 -0.71
CA PHE A 24 16.54 -4.48 -1.79
C PHE A 24 15.71 -3.18 -1.69
N LEU A 25 15.65 -2.58 -0.51
CA LEU A 25 14.91 -1.35 -0.21
C LEU A 25 15.81 -0.12 -0.07
N GLY A 26 17.13 -0.27 -0.19
CA GLY A 26 18.10 0.82 -0.07
C GLY A 26 17.87 1.96 -1.08
N TRP A 27 17.26 1.67 -2.23
CA TRP A 27 16.89 2.69 -3.22
C TRP A 27 15.58 3.44 -2.88
N LEU A 28 14.73 2.86 -2.03
CA LEU A 28 13.52 3.52 -1.51
C LEU A 28 13.76 4.29 -0.21
N GLN A 29 14.83 3.98 0.52
CA GLN A 29 15.21 4.69 1.75
C GLN A 29 15.15 6.24 1.66
N PRO A 30 15.68 6.90 0.61
CA PRO A 30 15.59 8.37 0.52
C PRO A 30 14.16 8.88 0.32
N TYR A 31 13.24 8.04 -0.17
CA TYR A 31 11.84 8.39 -0.37
C TYR A 31 10.95 8.07 0.85
N ALA A 32 11.50 7.34 1.83
CA ALA A 32 10.84 6.95 3.06
C ALA A 32 10.09 8.06 3.81
N PRO A 33 10.74 9.20 4.14
CA PRO A 33 10.07 10.25 4.87
C PRO A 33 8.88 10.82 4.09
N TYR A 34 9.04 11.02 2.77
CA TYR A 34 7.98 11.56 1.92
C TYR A 34 6.76 10.63 1.82
N ILE A 35 6.98 9.31 1.75
CA ILE A 35 5.89 8.32 1.73
C ILE A 35 5.15 8.29 3.08
N LYS A 36 5.88 8.44 4.20
CA LYS A 36 5.30 8.43 5.54
C LYS A 36 4.51 9.70 5.83
N GLU A 37 5.05 10.86 5.48
CA GLU A 37 4.41 12.16 5.69
C GLU A 37 3.17 12.34 4.80
N ALA A 38 3.22 11.86 3.55
CA ALA A 38 2.10 11.94 2.62
C ALA A 38 0.95 10.96 2.94
N PHE A 39 1.14 10.02 3.88
CA PHE A 39 0.17 8.95 4.17
C PHE A 39 -1.25 9.47 4.42
N GLY A 40 -1.39 10.52 5.23
CA GLY A 40 -2.70 11.12 5.52
C GLY A 40 -3.38 11.68 4.27
N GLY A 41 -2.62 12.41 3.44
CA GLY A 41 -3.14 13.00 2.19
C GLY A 41 -3.53 11.95 1.16
N VAL A 42 -2.69 10.94 0.96
CA VAL A 42 -2.97 9.84 0.02
C VAL A 42 -4.17 9.01 0.48
N THR A 43 -4.33 8.81 1.78
CA THR A 43 -5.50 8.13 2.35
C THR A 43 -6.79 8.91 2.09
N LEU A 44 -6.79 10.22 2.32
CA LEU A 44 -7.92 11.11 2.03
C LEU A 44 -8.30 11.09 0.55
N ILE A 45 -7.32 11.15 -0.36
CA ILE A 45 -7.53 11.08 -1.81
C ILE A 45 -8.11 9.73 -2.21
N ALA A 46 -7.56 8.63 -1.68
CA ALA A 46 -8.03 7.28 -1.96
C ALA A 46 -9.48 7.08 -1.49
N ILE A 47 -9.82 7.59 -0.31
CA ILE A 47 -11.20 7.56 0.23
C ILE A 47 -12.14 8.39 -0.66
N GLY A 48 -11.75 9.61 -1.02
CA GLY A 48 -12.54 10.47 -1.92
C GLY A 48 -12.80 9.79 -3.27
N LEU A 49 -11.75 9.23 -3.89
CA LEU A 49 -11.85 8.49 -5.14
C LEU A 49 -12.72 7.23 -4.99
N TYR A 50 -12.63 6.52 -3.87
CA TYR A 50 -13.44 5.34 -3.62
C TYR A 50 -14.95 5.65 -3.60
N PHE A 51 -15.33 6.79 -3.01
CA PHE A 51 -16.71 7.27 -2.99
C PHE A 51 -17.18 7.78 -4.36
N LEU A 52 -16.31 8.48 -5.10
CA LEU A 52 -16.65 9.05 -6.41
C LEU A 52 -16.67 8.04 -7.56
N THR A 53 -15.95 6.92 -7.46
CA THR A 53 -15.81 5.95 -8.57
C THR A 53 -16.89 4.87 -8.61
N LYS A 54 -17.26 4.46 -9.84
CA LYS A 54 -18.13 3.30 -10.12
C LYS A 54 -17.44 1.98 -9.76
N ARG A 55 -18.22 0.89 -9.58
CA ARG A 55 -17.76 -0.43 -9.09
C ARG A 55 -16.47 -0.96 -9.73
N THR A 56 -16.24 -0.73 -11.01
CA THR A 56 -15.04 -1.19 -11.73
C THR A 56 -13.81 -0.37 -11.37
N ALA A 57 -13.91 0.97 -11.39
CA ALA A 57 -12.82 1.88 -11.04
C ALA A 57 -12.51 1.86 -9.53
N ARG A 58 -13.50 1.55 -8.69
CA ARG A 58 -13.30 1.37 -7.24
C ARG A 58 -12.28 0.27 -6.93
N LYS A 59 -12.24 -0.82 -7.71
CA LYS A 59 -11.22 -1.87 -7.54
C LYS A 59 -9.82 -1.34 -7.86
N LEU A 60 -9.67 -0.48 -8.86
CA LEU A 60 -8.39 0.15 -9.21
C LEU A 60 -7.92 1.09 -8.09
N VAL A 61 -8.83 1.87 -7.51
CA VAL A 61 -8.51 2.76 -6.37
C VAL A 61 -8.05 1.92 -5.18
N ILE A 62 -8.75 0.84 -4.85
CA ILE A 62 -8.35 -0.07 -3.77
C ILE A 62 -6.99 -0.73 -4.07
N ALA A 63 -6.76 -1.17 -5.30
CA ALA A 63 -5.48 -1.77 -5.69
C ALA A 63 -4.33 -0.77 -5.59
N ALA A 64 -4.51 0.45 -6.10
CA ALA A 64 -3.52 1.52 -6.00
C ALA A 64 -3.23 1.91 -4.54
N TYR A 65 -4.29 2.00 -3.71
CA TYR A 65 -4.14 2.27 -2.29
C TYR A 65 -3.44 1.13 -1.55
N LEU A 66 -3.76 -0.13 -1.88
CA LEU A 66 -3.07 -1.30 -1.33
C LEU A 66 -1.58 -1.24 -1.66
N ILE A 67 -1.22 -0.96 -2.92
CA ILE A 67 0.18 -0.81 -3.34
C ILE A 67 0.89 0.30 -2.53
N TYR A 68 0.24 1.45 -2.36
CA TYR A 68 0.77 2.54 -1.53
C TYR A 68 0.98 2.09 -0.07
N LEU A 69 0.04 1.33 0.46
CA LEU A 69 0.11 0.78 1.81
C LEU A 69 1.28 -0.22 1.96
N LEU A 70 1.64 -0.95 0.88
CA LEU A 70 2.87 -1.76 0.85
C LEU A 70 4.10 -0.88 0.97
N LEU A 71 4.18 0.16 0.15
CA LEU A 71 5.31 1.09 0.19
C LEU A 71 5.44 1.71 1.59
N TYR A 72 4.33 2.07 2.22
CA TYR A 72 4.33 2.60 3.58
C TYR A 72 4.80 1.58 4.65
N LEU A 73 4.44 0.31 4.52
CA LEU A 73 4.81 -0.74 5.49
C LEU A 73 6.27 -1.20 5.37
N VAL A 74 6.75 -1.22 4.13
CA VAL A 74 8.06 -1.75 3.77
C VAL A 74 9.16 -0.70 3.97
N VAL A 75 8.83 0.58 3.79
CA VAL A 75 9.74 1.72 3.89
C VAL A 75 9.67 2.38 5.27
#